data_AF-A0A7K2WIX6-F1
#
_entry.id   AF-A0A7K2WIX6-F1
#
_cell.length_a   1.000
_cell.length_b   1.000
_cell.length_c   1.000
_cell.angle_alpha   90.00
_cell.angle_beta   90.00
_cell.angle_gamma   90.00
#
_symmetry.space_group_name_H-M   'P 1'
#
loop_
_entity.id
_entity.type
_entity.pdbx_description
1 polymer ?
#
loop_
_entity_poly.entity_id
_entity_poly.type
_entity_poly.pdbx_seq_one_letter_code
_entity_poly.pdbx_strand_id
1 'polypeptide(L)'
;MDRHGFLRQLHRVYKPRTYLEIGVNDGRSLALSRVPSVAVDPAFKVVKAISCDVHLVRATSDDFFARKDPLLHLRPQRNPFRALARKDPLALFGGDPKLDLSFIDGMHLFEFALRDFMNVERHARWSSVIVLDDMLPRNIDEAARDRHTDAWTGDVYKVATVLRRFRPDLLVVEVDTQPTGVVLIFGADPTSTVLKDAYDKIIEEYVVPDPQAVPEEVIVRKNAIAPETVLTADFWRQLTRARDLRRGRSAFGPLRKQIEAVGR
;
A
#
# COMPACT_ATOMS: atom_id res chain seq x y z
N MET A 1 -17.59 3.80 -5.49
CA MET A 1 -16.51 3.78 -6.51
C MET A 1 -15.87 2.40 -6.57
N ASP A 2 -15.38 1.93 -7.73
CA ASP A 2 -14.55 0.71 -7.81
C ASP A 2 -13.08 0.99 -7.42
N ARG A 3 -12.31 -0.05 -7.13
CA ARG A 3 -10.89 0.09 -6.73
C ARG A 3 -10.01 0.79 -7.78
N HIS A 4 -10.20 0.51 -9.07
CA HIS A 4 -9.40 1.12 -10.13
C HIS A 4 -9.71 2.62 -10.29
N GLY A 5 -10.98 3.00 -10.16
CA GLY A 5 -11.41 4.39 -10.12
C GLY A 5 -10.80 5.12 -8.92
N PHE A 6 -10.80 4.48 -7.76
CA PHE A 6 -10.20 5.02 -6.55
C PHE A 6 -8.69 5.22 -6.71
N LEU A 7 -7.95 4.19 -7.12
CA LEU A 7 -6.51 4.28 -7.38
C LEU A 7 -6.17 5.38 -8.38
N ARG A 8 -6.94 5.51 -9.47
CA ARG A 8 -6.73 6.57 -10.46
C ARG A 8 -6.82 7.96 -9.83
N GLN A 9 -7.80 8.19 -8.96
CA GLN A 9 -7.93 9.47 -8.25
C GLN A 9 -6.86 9.62 -7.17
N LEU A 10 -6.48 8.54 -6.49
CA LEU A 10 -5.40 8.53 -5.50
C LEU A 10 -4.08 9.00 -6.12
N HIS A 11 -3.71 8.48 -7.30
CA HIS A 11 -2.56 8.96 -8.07
C HIS A 11 -2.63 10.47 -8.36
N ARG A 12 -3.83 11.02 -8.61
CA ARG A 12 -4.03 12.45 -8.92
C ARG A 12 -3.94 13.35 -7.69
N VAL A 13 -4.53 12.94 -6.57
CA VAL A 13 -4.58 13.76 -5.35
C VAL A 13 -3.25 13.71 -4.58
N TYR A 14 -2.62 12.53 -4.50
CA TYR A 14 -1.36 12.35 -3.79
C TYR A 14 -0.12 12.67 -4.66
N LYS A 15 -0.24 12.59 -5.99
CA LYS A 15 0.84 12.90 -6.95
C LYS A 15 2.16 12.20 -6.60
N PRO A 16 2.18 10.86 -6.46
CA PRO A 16 3.39 10.12 -6.08
C PRO A 16 4.51 10.36 -7.11
N ARG A 17 5.78 10.35 -6.69
CA ARG A 17 6.93 10.39 -7.61
C ARG A 17 7.48 9.01 -7.96
N THR A 18 7.14 8.01 -7.16
CA THR A 18 7.51 6.60 -7.32
C THR A 18 6.32 5.73 -6.96
N TYR A 19 6.19 4.60 -7.65
CA TYR A 19 5.11 3.64 -7.45
C TYR A 19 5.65 2.22 -7.34
N LEU A 20 5.07 1.43 -6.45
CA LEU A 20 5.28 -0.02 -6.38
C LEU A 20 3.94 -0.73 -6.47
N GLU A 21 3.89 -1.80 -7.26
CA GLU A 21 2.76 -2.73 -7.30
C GLU A 21 3.26 -4.15 -7.00
N ILE A 22 2.62 -4.83 -6.04
CA ILE A 22 2.79 -6.25 -5.76
C ILE A 22 1.49 -6.93 -6.19
N GLY A 23 1.59 -7.90 -7.11
CA GLY A 23 0.43 -8.50 -7.76
C GLY A 23 -0.04 -7.67 -8.95
N VAL A 24 0.53 -7.94 -10.13
CA VAL A 24 0.30 -7.18 -11.36
C VAL A 24 -0.85 -7.76 -12.17
N ASN A 25 -1.00 -9.09 -12.13
CA ASN A 25 -2.01 -9.85 -12.87
C ASN A 25 -2.06 -9.44 -14.36
N ASP A 26 -3.07 -8.68 -14.78
CA ASP A 26 -3.28 -8.26 -16.16
C ASP A 26 -2.77 -6.82 -16.48
N GLY A 27 -2.29 -6.11 -15.46
CA GLY A 27 -1.71 -4.77 -15.54
C GLY A 27 -2.73 -3.61 -15.52
N ARG A 28 -4.01 -3.82 -15.18
CA ARG A 28 -5.01 -2.75 -15.08
C ARG A 28 -4.64 -1.67 -14.07
N SER A 29 -4.25 -2.05 -12.86
CA SER A 29 -3.82 -1.12 -11.80
C SER A 29 -2.52 -0.43 -12.19
N LEU A 30 -1.53 -1.19 -12.64
CA LEU A 30 -0.24 -0.67 -13.07
C LEU A 30 -0.33 0.37 -14.19
N ALA A 31 -1.24 0.17 -15.15
CA ALA A 31 -1.46 1.09 -16.26
C ALA A 31 -1.95 2.48 -15.84
N LEU A 32 -2.42 2.64 -14.58
CA LEU A 32 -2.79 3.94 -14.01
C LEU A 32 -1.57 4.79 -13.64
N SER A 33 -0.41 4.16 -13.42
CA SER A 33 0.81 4.88 -13.06
C SER A 33 1.35 5.72 -14.23
N ARG A 34 1.90 6.88 -13.87
CA ARG A 34 2.57 7.83 -14.78
C ARG A 34 3.95 8.23 -14.26
N VAL A 35 4.46 7.51 -13.28
CA VAL A 35 5.74 7.77 -12.61
C VAL A 35 6.62 6.52 -12.65
N PRO A 36 7.93 6.63 -12.38
CA PRO A 36 8.79 5.47 -12.24
C PRO A 36 8.17 4.43 -11.32
N SER A 37 8.00 3.23 -11.84
CA SER A 37 7.26 2.15 -11.21
C SER A 37 8.11 0.89 -11.11
N VAL A 38 7.95 0.16 -10.03
CA VAL A 38 8.37 -1.24 -9.93
C VAL A 38 7.11 -2.08 -9.79
N ALA A 39 7.04 -3.20 -10.49
CA ALA A 39 5.90 -4.11 -10.39
C ALA A 39 6.42 -5.53 -10.22
N VAL A 40 5.93 -6.24 -9.21
CA VAL A 40 6.43 -7.55 -8.79
C VAL A 40 5.29 -8.55 -8.76
N ASP A 41 5.43 -9.63 -9.51
CA ASP A 41 4.43 -10.69 -9.56
C ASP A 41 5.07 -11.96 -10.14
N PRO A 42 4.91 -13.15 -9.51
CA PRO A 42 5.52 -14.39 -9.99
C PRO A 42 4.94 -14.89 -11.32
N ALA A 43 3.72 -14.49 -11.70
CA ALA A 43 2.96 -15.06 -12.79
C ALA A 43 2.15 -14.03 -13.63
N PHE A 44 2.59 -12.77 -13.69
CA PHE A 44 1.87 -11.72 -14.44
C PHE A 44 1.70 -12.03 -15.94
N LYS A 45 0.57 -11.55 -16.48
CA LYS A 45 0.21 -11.55 -17.91
C LYS A 45 -0.28 -10.16 -18.31
N VAL A 46 0.65 -9.21 -18.39
CA VAL A 46 0.32 -7.82 -18.76
C VAL A 46 -0.28 -7.77 -20.16
N VAL A 47 -1.53 -7.35 -20.26
CA VAL A 47 -2.26 -7.13 -21.53
C VAL A 47 -2.62 -5.66 -21.75
N LYS A 48 -2.38 -4.81 -20.76
CA LYS A 48 -2.62 -3.37 -20.83
C LYS A 48 -1.36 -2.62 -21.25
N ALA A 49 -1.57 -1.57 -22.05
CA ALA A 49 -0.48 -0.66 -22.42
C ALA A 49 -0.04 0.15 -21.19
N ILE A 50 1.25 0.08 -20.86
CA ILE A 50 1.86 0.82 -19.76
C ILE A 50 2.55 2.06 -20.34
N SER A 51 2.25 3.25 -19.79
CA SER A 51 2.76 4.53 -20.28
C SER A 51 3.75 5.21 -19.32
N CYS A 52 4.46 4.42 -18.51
CA CYS A 52 5.47 4.90 -17.57
C CYS A 52 6.76 4.09 -17.68
N ASP A 53 7.81 4.62 -17.06
CA ASP A 53 9.06 3.87 -16.85
C ASP A 53 8.81 2.79 -15.79
N VAL A 54 8.83 1.53 -16.19
CA VAL A 54 8.46 0.39 -15.33
C VAL A 54 9.51 -0.71 -15.36
N HIS A 55 9.85 -1.21 -14.17
CA HIS A 55 10.59 -2.46 -14.02
C HIS A 55 9.62 -3.56 -13.59
N LEU A 56 9.26 -4.41 -14.56
CA LEU A 56 8.46 -5.61 -14.32
C LEU A 56 9.36 -6.75 -13.85
N VAL A 57 9.07 -7.30 -12.68
CA VAL A 57 9.86 -8.36 -12.07
C VAL A 57 9.02 -9.61 -11.91
N ARG A 58 9.41 -10.69 -12.59
CA ARG A 58 8.81 -12.00 -12.42
C ARG A 58 9.45 -12.74 -11.24
N ALA A 59 8.94 -12.52 -10.04
CA ALA A 59 9.40 -13.15 -8.81
C ALA A 59 8.33 -13.02 -7.73
N THR A 60 8.46 -13.78 -6.64
CA THR A 60 7.71 -13.48 -5.42
C THR A 60 8.18 -12.13 -4.84
N SER A 61 7.34 -11.50 -4.04
CA SER A 61 7.71 -10.28 -3.32
C SER A 61 8.86 -10.53 -2.35
N ASP A 62 8.83 -11.63 -1.59
CA ASP A 62 9.89 -12.04 -0.69
C ASP A 62 11.26 -12.14 -1.43
N ASP A 63 11.31 -12.83 -2.58
CA ASP A 63 12.54 -12.94 -3.39
C ASP A 63 12.99 -11.59 -3.97
N PHE A 64 12.04 -10.73 -4.32
CA PHE A 64 12.34 -9.40 -4.83
C PHE A 64 13.01 -8.54 -3.75
N PHE A 65 12.46 -8.49 -2.54
CA PHE A 65 12.98 -7.69 -1.44
C PHE A 65 14.22 -8.27 -0.76
N ALA A 66 14.51 -9.56 -0.95
CA ALA A 66 15.76 -10.18 -0.51
C ALA A 66 17.00 -9.69 -1.30
N ARG A 67 16.81 -9.01 -2.43
CA ARG A 67 17.91 -8.47 -3.26
C ARG A 67 18.66 -7.36 -2.51
N LYS A 68 19.93 -7.18 -2.84
CA LYS A 68 20.78 -6.14 -2.23
C LYS A 68 20.22 -4.72 -2.45
N ASP A 69 19.61 -4.47 -3.61
CA ASP A 69 19.05 -3.16 -3.97
C ASP A 69 17.79 -3.32 -4.83
N PRO A 70 16.63 -3.63 -4.21
CA PRO A 70 15.41 -3.96 -4.94
C PRO A 70 14.87 -2.77 -5.75
N LEU A 71 15.09 -1.55 -5.26
CA LEU A 71 14.54 -0.32 -5.84
C LEU A 71 15.52 0.43 -6.72
N LEU A 72 16.63 -0.19 -7.15
CA LEU A 72 17.64 0.43 -8.00
C LEU A 72 17.04 1.16 -9.21
N HIS A 73 16.01 0.59 -9.84
CA HIS A 73 15.32 1.17 -11.00
C HIS A 73 14.66 2.53 -10.71
N LEU A 74 14.24 2.75 -9.46
CA LEU A 74 13.62 4.00 -9.03
C LEU A 74 14.64 5.10 -8.74
N ARG A 75 15.95 4.78 -8.71
CA ARG A 75 16.96 5.81 -8.51
C ARG A 75 16.88 6.83 -9.64
N PRO A 76 16.87 8.13 -9.32
CA PRO A 76 17.02 9.16 -10.33
C PRO A 76 18.31 8.88 -11.09
N GLN A 77 18.21 8.60 -12.39
CA GLN A 77 19.37 8.73 -13.27
C GLN A 77 19.92 10.14 -13.06
N ARG A 78 21.25 10.29 -12.94
CA ARG A 78 21.95 11.57 -12.72
C ARG A 78 21.86 12.49 -13.94
N ASN A 79 20.66 12.69 -14.49
CA ASN A 79 20.36 13.64 -15.53
C ASN A 79 19.71 14.87 -14.88
N PRO A 80 20.43 16.00 -14.78
CA PRO A 80 19.95 17.22 -14.11
C PRO A 80 18.67 17.79 -14.73
N PHE A 81 18.45 17.58 -16.04
CA PHE A 81 17.25 18.05 -16.72
C PHE A 81 15.98 17.31 -16.26
N ARG A 82 16.07 16.00 -15.98
CA ARG A 82 14.94 15.23 -15.43
C ARG A 82 14.65 15.58 -13.96
N ALA A 83 15.69 15.89 -13.17
CA ALA A 83 15.51 16.29 -11.77
C ALA A 83 14.78 17.65 -11.64
N LEU A 84 15.12 18.61 -12.52
CA LEU A 84 14.42 19.90 -12.61
C LEU A 84 12.96 19.72 -13.05
N ALA A 85 12.70 18.88 -14.07
CA ALA A 85 11.35 18.60 -14.55
C ALA A 85 10.45 17.96 -13.47
N ARG A 86 11.03 17.20 -12.54
CA ARG A 86 10.32 16.56 -11.41
C ARG A 86 10.14 17.46 -10.19
N LYS A 87 10.59 18.72 -10.22
CA LYS A 87 10.58 19.66 -9.08
C LYS A 87 11.21 19.07 -7.80
N ASP A 88 12.16 18.14 -7.95
CA ASP A 88 12.89 17.53 -6.83
C ASP A 88 14.39 17.77 -7.03
N PRO A 89 14.87 19.04 -6.87
CA PRO A 89 16.28 19.35 -7.00
C PRO A 89 17.10 18.61 -5.93
N LEU A 90 16.48 18.21 -4.82
CA LEU A 90 17.13 17.47 -3.76
C LEU A 90 17.43 16.01 -4.13
N ALA A 91 16.84 15.49 -5.22
CA ALA A 91 17.15 14.16 -5.75
C ALA A 91 18.58 14.07 -6.32
N LEU A 92 19.19 15.22 -6.65
CA LEU A 92 20.56 15.31 -7.15
C LEU A 92 21.63 15.02 -6.08
N PHE A 93 21.30 15.18 -4.80
CA PHE A 93 22.25 15.01 -3.70
C PHE A 93 22.44 13.56 -3.25
N GLY A 94 21.82 12.60 -3.94
CA GLY A 94 21.99 11.18 -3.64
C GLY A 94 21.19 10.75 -2.41
N GLY A 95 20.38 9.72 -2.58
CA GLY A 95 19.63 9.08 -1.51
C GLY A 95 18.92 7.86 -2.06
N ASP A 96 18.70 6.87 -1.21
CA ASP A 96 17.95 5.69 -1.65
C ASP A 96 16.53 6.08 -2.05
N PRO A 97 16.04 5.53 -3.17
CA PRO A 97 14.70 5.83 -3.63
C PRO A 97 13.71 5.34 -2.59
N LYS A 98 12.74 6.19 -2.28
CA LYS A 98 11.66 5.84 -1.35
C LYS A 98 10.38 5.67 -2.14
N LEU A 99 9.55 4.74 -1.68
CA LEU A 99 8.24 4.47 -2.24
C LEU A 99 7.29 5.54 -1.76
N ASP A 100 6.73 6.35 -2.67
CA ASP A 100 5.72 7.34 -2.32
C ASP A 100 4.33 6.65 -2.22
N LEU A 101 3.96 5.86 -3.23
CA LEU A 101 2.72 5.07 -3.24
C LEU A 101 3.04 3.60 -3.50
N SER A 102 2.48 2.71 -2.70
CA SER A 102 2.58 1.25 -2.89
C SER A 102 1.19 0.63 -2.91
N PHE A 103 0.95 -0.28 -3.84
CA PHE A 103 -0.28 -1.06 -3.93
C PHE A 103 0.05 -2.56 -3.79
N ILE A 104 -0.59 -3.22 -2.84
CA ILE A 104 -0.39 -4.63 -2.51
C ILE A 104 -1.71 -5.35 -2.79
N ASP A 105 -1.70 -6.14 -3.87
CA ASP A 105 -2.82 -6.92 -4.43
C ASP A 105 -2.27 -8.32 -4.83
N GLY A 106 -1.45 -8.88 -3.95
CA GLY A 106 -0.64 -10.08 -4.19
C GLY A 106 -1.36 -11.38 -3.82
N MET A 107 -0.75 -12.17 -2.93
CA MET A 107 -1.40 -13.39 -2.42
C MET A 107 -2.35 -13.04 -1.28
N HIS A 108 -3.57 -13.57 -1.33
CA HIS A 108 -4.66 -13.23 -0.40
C HIS A 108 -4.61 -14.03 0.92
N LEU A 109 -3.42 -14.41 1.38
CA LEU A 109 -3.26 -14.97 2.71
C LEU A 109 -2.54 -13.96 3.61
N PHE A 110 -3.03 -13.86 4.84
CA PHE A 110 -2.59 -12.92 5.85
C PHE A 110 -1.06 -12.84 6.00
N GLU A 111 -0.38 -13.99 6.06
CA GLU A 111 1.06 -14.05 6.26
C GLU A 111 1.87 -13.45 5.10
N PHE A 112 1.38 -13.53 3.86
CA PHE A 112 2.04 -12.91 2.71
C PHE A 112 1.78 -11.41 2.70
N ALA A 113 0.53 -10.98 2.90
CA ALA A 113 0.19 -9.57 2.96
C ALA A 113 0.91 -8.82 4.10
N LEU A 114 1.09 -9.46 5.26
CA LEU A 114 1.86 -8.90 6.36
C LEU A 114 3.36 -8.74 6.00
N ARG A 115 3.97 -9.76 5.38
CA ARG A 115 5.37 -9.68 4.92
C ARG A 115 5.54 -8.64 3.84
N ASP A 116 4.59 -8.52 2.90
CA ASP A 116 4.58 -7.48 1.88
C ASP A 116 4.56 -6.09 2.50
N PHE A 117 3.67 -5.85 3.48
CA PHE A 117 3.66 -4.60 4.22
C PHE A 117 5.02 -4.31 4.88
N MET A 118 5.57 -5.28 5.62
CA MET A 118 6.86 -5.13 6.32
C MET A 118 8.00 -4.83 5.35
N ASN A 119 8.03 -5.50 4.21
CA ASN A 119 9.03 -5.28 3.16
C ASN A 119 8.88 -3.89 2.53
N VAL A 120 7.65 -3.46 2.23
CA VAL A 120 7.37 -2.12 1.70
C VAL A 120 7.74 -1.03 2.70
N GLU A 121 7.42 -1.20 3.99
CA GLU A 121 7.67 -0.19 5.03
C GLU A 121 9.15 0.19 5.11
N ARG A 122 10.08 -0.77 4.99
CA ARG A 122 11.53 -0.53 5.00
C ARG A 122 12.00 0.43 3.91
N HIS A 123 11.24 0.52 2.81
CA HIS A 123 11.51 1.41 1.69
C HIS A 123 10.56 2.61 1.62
N ALA A 124 9.68 2.78 2.60
CA ALA A 124 8.74 3.88 2.71
C ALA A 124 9.32 5.06 3.52
N ARG A 125 8.52 6.12 3.63
CA ARG A 125 8.62 7.22 4.58
C ARG A 125 7.27 7.38 5.26
N TRP A 126 7.22 8.14 6.35
CA TRP A 126 5.95 8.47 7.00
C TRP A 126 4.94 9.16 6.06
N SER A 127 5.44 9.86 5.04
CA SER A 127 4.64 10.54 4.03
C SER A 127 4.18 9.62 2.88
N SER A 128 4.59 8.36 2.89
CA SER A 128 4.18 7.35 1.92
C SER A 128 2.75 6.90 2.19
N VAL A 129 2.08 6.42 1.15
CA VAL A 129 0.75 5.82 1.21
C VAL A 129 0.89 4.37 0.78
N ILE A 130 0.54 3.44 1.66
CA ILE A 130 0.52 2.01 1.35
C ILE A 130 -0.94 1.60 1.27
N VAL A 131 -1.30 0.93 0.17
CA VAL A 131 -2.66 0.50 -0.12
C VAL A 131 -2.69 -1.01 -0.18
N LEU A 132 -3.58 -1.62 0.60
CA LEU A 132 -3.88 -3.06 0.55
C LEU A 132 -5.24 -3.25 -0.14
N ASP A 133 -5.29 -4.11 -1.16
CA ASP A 133 -6.54 -4.47 -1.84
C ASP A 133 -7.27 -5.61 -1.12
N ASP A 134 -8.55 -5.78 -1.45
CA ASP A 134 -9.38 -6.89 -1.00
C ASP A 134 -9.45 -7.06 0.53
N MET A 135 -9.56 -5.93 1.25
CA MET A 135 -9.42 -5.91 2.72
C MET A 135 -10.73 -6.06 3.51
N LEU A 136 -11.88 -5.91 2.87
CA LEU A 136 -13.21 -5.85 3.47
C LEU A 136 -14.14 -6.91 2.85
N PRO A 137 -14.01 -8.20 3.23
CA PRO A 137 -14.89 -9.26 2.76
C PRO A 137 -16.36 -8.96 3.04
N ARG A 138 -17.26 -9.42 2.16
CA ARG A 138 -18.71 -9.23 2.31
C ARG A 138 -19.38 -10.36 3.08
N ASN A 139 -18.71 -11.51 3.19
CA ASN A 139 -19.16 -12.71 3.89
C ASN A 139 -17.94 -13.55 4.30
N ILE A 140 -18.19 -14.59 5.09
CA ILE A 140 -17.14 -15.47 5.62
C ILE A 140 -16.46 -16.27 4.50
N ASP A 141 -17.21 -16.66 3.47
CA ASP A 141 -16.71 -17.48 2.35
C ASP A 141 -15.67 -16.73 1.51
N GLU A 142 -15.84 -15.42 1.29
CA GLU A 142 -14.85 -14.55 0.65
C GLU A 142 -13.55 -14.46 1.47
N ALA A 143 -13.66 -14.53 2.79
CA ALA A 143 -12.55 -14.39 3.74
C ALA A 143 -11.79 -15.71 4.01
N ALA A 144 -12.26 -16.83 3.45
CA ALA A 144 -11.64 -18.13 3.64
C ALA A 144 -10.23 -18.19 3.05
N ARG A 145 -9.32 -18.89 3.69
CA ARG A 145 -7.95 -19.08 3.19
C ARG A 145 -7.93 -19.90 1.92
N ASP A 146 -8.75 -20.94 1.84
CA ASP A 146 -8.90 -21.70 0.60
C ASP A 146 -9.97 -21.09 -0.29
N ARG A 147 -9.54 -20.64 -1.47
CA ARG A 147 -10.45 -20.06 -2.47
C ARG A 147 -11.46 -21.09 -2.94
N HIS A 148 -12.73 -20.81 -2.67
CA HIS A 148 -13.86 -21.62 -3.15
C HIS A 148 -15.00 -20.77 -3.74
N THR A 149 -14.76 -19.48 -3.92
CA THR A 149 -15.69 -18.46 -4.42
C THR A 149 -15.08 -17.67 -5.58
N ASP A 150 -15.94 -17.07 -6.42
CA ASP A 150 -15.50 -16.23 -7.54
C ASP A 150 -14.79 -14.96 -7.06
N ALA A 151 -15.41 -14.26 -6.09
CA ALA A 151 -14.77 -13.18 -5.33
C ALA A 151 -14.07 -13.78 -4.11
N TRP A 152 -12.81 -13.43 -3.89
CA TRP A 152 -12.01 -14.02 -2.83
C TRP A 152 -11.05 -12.97 -2.28
N THR A 153 -11.24 -12.57 -1.02
CA THR A 153 -10.33 -11.67 -0.31
C THR A 153 -9.28 -12.45 0.50
N GLY A 154 -9.59 -13.70 0.80
CA GLY A 154 -8.90 -14.47 1.83
C GLY A 154 -8.86 -13.74 3.16
N ASP A 155 -7.90 -14.09 4.01
CA ASP A 155 -7.87 -13.63 5.40
C ASP A 155 -7.00 -12.38 5.62
N VAL A 156 -6.72 -11.62 4.55
CA VAL A 156 -5.86 -10.41 4.57
C VAL A 156 -6.40 -9.28 5.45
N TYR A 157 -7.72 -9.23 5.71
CA TYR A 157 -8.34 -8.24 6.60
C TYR A 157 -7.66 -8.18 7.98
N LYS A 158 -7.09 -9.30 8.44
CA LYS A 158 -6.34 -9.41 9.70
C LYS A 158 -5.12 -8.49 9.76
N VAL A 159 -4.54 -8.09 8.62
CA VAL A 159 -3.43 -7.12 8.57
C VAL A 159 -3.86 -5.80 9.22
N ALA A 160 -5.06 -5.29 8.93
CA ALA A 160 -5.55 -4.07 9.56
C ALA A 160 -5.65 -4.20 11.10
N THR A 161 -6.15 -5.34 11.59
CA THR A 161 -6.24 -5.67 13.02
C THR A 161 -4.87 -5.70 13.68
N VAL A 162 -3.91 -6.41 13.08
CA VAL A 162 -2.54 -6.53 13.60
C VAL A 162 -1.83 -5.19 13.60
N LEU A 163 -1.95 -4.40 12.53
CA LEU A 163 -1.33 -3.07 12.49
C LEU A 163 -1.90 -2.14 13.57
N ARG A 164 -3.21 -2.16 13.82
CA ARG A 164 -3.81 -1.36 14.91
C ARG A 164 -3.29 -1.76 16.29
N ARG A 165 -3.06 -3.05 16.51
CA ARG A 165 -2.60 -3.58 17.81
C ARG A 165 -1.09 -3.39 18.03
N PHE A 166 -0.28 -3.80 17.06
CA PHE A 166 1.19 -3.84 17.20
C PHE A 166 1.86 -2.55 16.74
N ARG A 167 1.19 -1.75 15.90
CA ARG A 167 1.72 -0.50 15.34
C ARG A 167 0.72 0.65 15.49
N PRO A 168 0.33 1.01 16.73
CA PRO A 168 -0.62 2.11 16.98
C PRO A 168 -0.07 3.49 16.54
N ASP A 169 1.22 3.57 16.21
CA ASP A 169 1.87 4.72 15.61
C ASP A 169 1.50 4.92 14.12
N LEU A 170 1.10 3.86 13.42
CA LEU A 170 0.52 3.93 12.08
C LEU A 170 -0.95 4.40 12.16
N LEU A 171 -1.44 4.92 11.04
CA LEU A 171 -2.87 5.16 10.85
C LEU A 171 -3.39 4.23 9.76
N VAL A 172 -4.40 3.44 10.11
CA VAL A 172 -5.05 2.44 9.26
C VAL A 172 -6.47 2.91 8.93
N VAL A 173 -6.72 3.22 7.67
CA VAL A 173 -7.98 3.78 7.18
C VAL A 173 -8.62 2.80 6.20
N GLU A 174 -9.78 2.27 6.57
CA GLU A 174 -10.60 1.43 5.69
C GLU A 174 -11.40 2.31 4.73
N VAL A 175 -11.42 1.95 3.45
CA VAL A 175 -12.12 2.69 2.41
C VAL A 175 -13.07 1.76 1.66
N ASP A 176 -14.35 2.12 1.63
CA ASP A 176 -15.44 1.31 1.08
C ASP A 176 -15.50 1.36 -0.46
N THR A 177 -14.39 0.96 -1.10
CA THR A 177 -14.37 0.69 -2.54
C THR A 177 -15.05 -0.64 -2.84
N GLN A 178 -15.59 -0.78 -4.03
CA GLN A 178 -16.32 -1.98 -4.43
C GLN A 178 -15.44 -2.92 -5.28
N PRO A 179 -15.62 -4.26 -5.14
CA PRO A 179 -16.59 -4.92 -4.27
C PRO A 179 -16.10 -5.17 -2.84
N THR A 180 -14.80 -5.11 -2.56
CA THR A 180 -14.13 -5.74 -1.40
C THR A 180 -13.29 -4.77 -0.58
N GLY A 181 -13.36 -3.46 -0.88
CA GLY A 181 -12.68 -2.42 -0.10
C GLY A 181 -11.16 -2.41 -0.23
N VAL A 182 -10.58 -1.25 0.09
CA VAL A 182 -9.12 -1.11 0.24
C VAL A 182 -8.79 -0.53 1.61
N VAL A 183 -7.58 -0.79 2.11
CA VAL A 183 -7.07 -0.16 3.31
C VAL A 183 -5.89 0.74 2.95
N LEU A 184 -5.93 1.99 3.39
CA LEU A 184 -4.81 2.93 3.33
C LEU A 184 -4.05 2.91 4.66
N ILE A 185 -2.73 2.83 4.58
CA ILE A 185 -1.84 2.89 5.74
C ILE A 185 -0.93 4.12 5.58
N PHE A 186 -0.88 4.94 6.64
CA PHE A 186 -0.07 6.16 6.73
C PHE A 186 0.87 6.10 7.93
N GLY A 187 1.92 6.92 7.89
CA GLY A 187 2.80 7.10 9.05
C GLY A 187 3.92 6.08 9.18
N ALA A 188 4.19 5.33 8.10
CA ALA A 188 5.23 4.30 8.00
C ALA A 188 6.56 4.75 8.61
N ASP A 189 7.23 3.82 9.28
CA ASP A 189 8.54 4.02 9.88
C ASP A 189 9.50 2.93 9.38
N PRO A 190 10.38 3.25 8.42
CA PRO A 190 11.28 2.27 7.82
C PRO A 190 12.31 1.69 8.79
N THR A 191 12.42 2.25 10.00
CA THR A 191 13.33 1.77 11.05
C THR A 191 12.64 0.87 12.08
N SER A 192 11.32 0.76 12.04
CA SER A 192 10.57 -0.07 12.97
C SER A 192 10.85 -1.55 12.76
N THR A 193 11.13 -2.27 13.85
CA THR A 193 11.27 -3.72 13.87
C THR A 193 10.12 -4.43 14.57
N VAL A 194 9.14 -3.69 15.12
CA VAL A 194 8.11 -4.23 16.02
C VAL A 194 7.35 -5.43 15.42
N LEU A 195 6.94 -5.35 14.14
CA LEU A 195 6.25 -6.46 13.47
C LEU A 195 7.18 -7.65 13.18
N LYS A 196 8.45 -7.37 12.89
CA LYS A 196 9.46 -8.40 12.66
C LYS A 196 9.75 -9.16 13.96
N ASP A 197 9.93 -8.42 15.05
CA ASP A 197 10.27 -8.99 16.36
C ASP A 197 9.09 -9.78 16.96
N ALA A 198 7.85 -9.40 16.62
CA ALA A 198 6.64 -10.09 17.02
C ALA A 198 6.10 -11.09 15.97
N TYR A 199 6.82 -11.33 14.87
CA TYR A 199 6.27 -12.03 13.70
C TYR A 199 5.77 -13.43 14.03
N ASP A 200 6.59 -14.26 14.68
CA ASP A 200 6.22 -15.65 15.00
C ASP A 200 4.97 -15.71 15.88
N LYS A 201 4.89 -14.83 16.90
CA LYS A 201 3.72 -14.69 17.76
C LYS A 201 2.48 -14.26 16.98
N ILE A 202 2.62 -13.30 16.06
CA ILE A 202 1.52 -12.83 15.22
C ILE A 202 1.01 -13.96 14.33
N ILE A 203 1.90 -14.71 13.70
CA ILE A 203 1.52 -15.84 12.85
C ILE A 203 0.80 -16.91 13.67
N GLU A 204 1.35 -17.30 14.82
CA GLU A 204 0.73 -18.27 15.72
C GLU A 204 -0.69 -17.85 16.17
N GLU A 205 -0.89 -16.57 16.45
CA GLU A 205 -2.17 -16.06 16.96
C GLU A 205 -3.22 -15.83 15.86
N TYR A 206 -2.80 -15.41 14.65
CA TYR A 206 -3.72 -14.95 13.62
C TYR A 206 -3.85 -15.88 12.41
N VAL A 207 -2.93 -16.81 12.17
CA VAL A 207 -3.09 -17.83 11.12
C VAL A 207 -3.87 -19.02 11.70
N VAL A 208 -5.14 -19.11 11.32
CA VAL A 208 -6.07 -20.14 11.79
C VAL A 208 -6.77 -20.81 10.58
N PRO A 209 -7.09 -22.11 10.65
CA PRO A 209 -7.74 -22.82 9.55
C PRO A 209 -9.19 -22.37 9.34
N ASP A 210 -9.73 -22.65 8.14
CA ASP A 210 -11.14 -22.45 7.84
C ASP A 210 -12.03 -23.51 8.53
N PRO A 211 -13.30 -23.19 8.87
CA PRO A 211 -13.93 -21.88 8.76
C PRO A 211 -13.46 -20.92 9.87
N GLN A 212 -13.24 -19.67 9.50
CA GLN A 212 -12.75 -18.65 10.42
C GLN A 212 -13.88 -17.77 10.92
N ALA A 213 -13.77 -17.35 12.18
CA ALA A 213 -14.61 -16.29 12.71
C ALA A 213 -14.12 -14.93 12.18
N VAL A 214 -14.85 -14.37 11.20
CA VAL A 214 -14.62 -13.00 10.74
C VAL A 214 -15.39 -12.05 11.66
N PRO A 215 -14.74 -11.04 12.27
CA PRO A 215 -15.44 -10.07 13.11
C PRO A 215 -16.57 -9.38 12.35
N GLU A 216 -17.74 -9.25 12.97
CA GLU A 216 -18.92 -8.64 12.35
C GLU A 216 -18.62 -7.21 11.86
N GLU A 217 -17.81 -6.45 12.60
CA GLU A 217 -17.40 -5.10 12.23
C GLU A 217 -16.65 -5.01 10.88
N VAL A 218 -15.93 -6.08 10.49
CA VAL A 218 -15.25 -6.17 9.19
C VAL A 218 -16.27 -6.44 8.09
N ILE A 219 -17.17 -7.39 8.32
CA ILE A 219 -18.22 -7.78 7.36
C ILE A 219 -19.17 -6.62 7.05
N VAL A 220 -19.63 -5.92 8.09
CA VAL A 220 -20.52 -4.76 7.93
C VAL A 220 -19.77 -3.48 7.59
N ARG A 221 -18.44 -3.54 7.46
CA ARG A 221 -17.55 -2.42 7.12
C ARG A 221 -17.75 -1.21 8.02
N LYS A 222 -17.90 -1.47 9.32
CA LYS A 222 -18.34 -0.49 10.32
C LYS A 222 -17.50 0.80 10.31
N ASN A 223 -16.20 0.68 10.07
CA ASN A 223 -15.26 1.81 10.10
C ASN A 223 -14.85 2.29 8.71
N ALA A 224 -15.43 1.72 7.65
CA ALA A 224 -15.03 2.05 6.28
C ALA A 224 -15.59 3.41 5.87
N ILE A 225 -14.72 4.25 5.31
CA ILE A 225 -15.05 5.58 4.84
C ILE A 225 -15.42 5.52 3.35
N ALA A 226 -16.41 6.31 2.94
CA ALA A 226 -16.73 6.47 1.53
C ALA A 226 -15.48 6.93 0.72
N PRO A 227 -15.17 6.30 -0.43
CA PRO A 227 -14.01 6.64 -1.26
C PRO A 227 -13.92 8.13 -1.61
N GLU A 228 -15.06 8.73 -1.95
CA GLU A 228 -15.17 10.13 -2.34
C GLU A 228 -14.74 11.06 -1.20
N THR A 229 -15.21 10.79 0.03
CA THR A 229 -14.88 11.55 1.24
C THR A 229 -13.37 11.58 1.49
N VAL A 230 -12.70 10.44 1.34
CA VAL A 230 -11.23 10.34 1.46
C VAL A 230 -10.52 11.10 0.35
N LEU A 231 -10.97 10.96 -0.90
CA LEU A 231 -10.32 11.59 -2.06
C LEU A 231 -10.45 13.12 -2.07
N THR A 232 -11.56 13.67 -1.57
CA THR A 232 -11.79 15.12 -1.52
C THR A 232 -11.18 15.79 -0.28
N ALA A 233 -10.62 15.03 0.65
CA ALA A 233 -10.08 15.56 1.89
C ALA A 233 -8.85 16.47 1.68
N ASP A 234 -8.77 17.54 2.47
CA ASP A 234 -7.73 18.57 2.31
C ASP A 234 -6.31 18.13 2.72
N PHE A 235 -6.20 17.05 3.49
CA PHE A 235 -4.92 16.58 4.02
C PHE A 235 -3.94 16.17 2.91
N TRP A 236 -4.43 15.77 1.72
CA TRP A 236 -3.59 15.38 0.58
C TRP A 236 -2.60 16.48 0.18
N ARG A 237 -3.03 17.74 0.20
CA ARG A 237 -2.16 18.89 -0.11
C ARG A 237 -1.05 19.05 0.92
N GLN A 238 -1.37 18.86 2.19
CA GLN A 238 -0.41 18.96 3.28
C GLN A 238 0.58 17.79 3.28
N LEU A 239 0.10 16.58 3.03
CA LEU A 239 0.90 15.37 2.88
C LEU A 239 1.91 15.52 1.73
N THR A 240 1.42 15.93 0.54
CA THR A 240 2.25 16.18 -0.65
C THR A 240 3.32 17.23 -0.36
N ARG A 241 2.92 18.37 0.23
CA ARG A 241 3.86 19.44 0.60
C ARG A 241 4.92 18.96 1.60
N ALA A 242 4.54 18.15 2.59
CA ALA A 242 5.48 17.65 3.57
C ALA A 242 6.47 16.65 2.97
N ARG A 243 6.02 15.80 2.04
CA ARG A 243 6.87 14.91 1.25
C ARG A 243 7.87 15.69 0.39
N ASP A 244 7.40 16.69 -0.35
CA ASP A 244 8.23 17.48 -1.27
C ASP A 244 9.29 18.28 -0.50
N LEU A 245 8.92 18.80 0.69
CA LEU A 245 9.85 19.46 1.61
C LEU A 245 10.70 18.48 2.44
N ARG A 246 10.56 17.17 2.24
CA ARG A 246 11.23 16.10 2.99
C ARG A 246 11.16 16.28 4.52
N ARG A 247 10.01 16.73 5.02
CA ARG A 247 9.81 16.94 6.46
C ARG A 247 10.02 15.65 7.24
N GLY A 248 10.54 15.77 8.47
CA GLY A 248 10.71 14.64 9.38
C GLY A 248 9.37 14.07 9.87
N ARG A 249 9.41 12.88 10.48
CA ARG A 249 8.23 12.13 10.95
C ARG A 249 7.40 12.88 12.01
N SER A 250 8.00 13.84 12.73
CA SER A 250 7.27 14.72 13.66
C SER A 250 6.15 15.52 13.00
N ALA A 251 6.21 15.75 11.69
CA ALA A 251 5.14 16.40 10.94
C ALA A 251 3.89 15.51 10.74
N PHE A 252 3.98 14.21 11.03
CA PHE A 252 2.86 13.29 10.88
C PHE A 252 1.75 13.53 11.92
N GLY A 253 2.08 13.91 13.16
CA GLY A 253 1.09 14.05 14.24
C GLY A 253 -0.10 14.97 13.90
N PRO A 254 0.11 16.22 13.44
CA PRO A 254 -0.97 17.09 13.01
C PRO A 254 -1.76 16.55 11.82
N LEU A 255 -1.07 15.91 10.87
CA LEU A 255 -1.71 15.33 9.68
C LEU A 255 -2.56 14.11 10.03
N ARG A 256 -2.09 13.25 10.93
CA ARG A 256 -2.82 12.10 11.46
C ARG A 256 -4.18 12.52 12.01
N LYS A 257 -4.23 13.57 12.82
CA LYS A 257 -5.50 14.10 13.35
C LYS A 257 -6.46 14.57 12.26
N GLN A 258 -5.95 15.17 11.19
CA GLN A 258 -6.78 15.58 10.05
C GLN A 258 -7.33 14.37 9.30
N ILE A 259 -6.53 13.33 9.07
CA ILE A 259 -6.98 12.10 8.40
C ILE A 259 -8.01 11.38 9.28
N GLU A 260 -7.78 11.27 10.59
CA GLU A 260 -8.74 10.68 11.54
C GLU A 260 -10.07 11.42 11.57
N ALA A 261 -10.08 12.75 11.35
CA ALA A 261 -11.29 13.55 11.29
C ALA A 261 -12.11 13.33 10.01
N VAL A 262 -11.55 12.72 8.96
CA VAL A 262 -12.28 12.40 7.71
C VAL A 262 -13.24 11.21 7.91
N GLY A 263 -12.94 10.33 8.86
CA GLY A 263 -13.73 9.13 9.16
C GLY A 263 -14.67 9.28 10.36
N ARG A 264 -14.80 10.47 10.93
CA ARG A 264 -15.74 10.80 12.01
C ARG A 264 -16.93 11.54 11.43
#